data_AF-A0ABD5NRZ7-F1
#
_entry.id   AF-A0ABD5NRZ7-F1
#
_cell.length_a   1.000
_cell.length_b   1.000
_cell.length_c   1.000
_cell.angle_alpha   90.00
_cell.angle_beta   90.00
_cell.angle_gamma   90.00
#
_symmetry.space_group_name_H-M   'P 1'
#
loop_
_entity.id
_entity.type
_entity.pdbx_description
1 polymer ?
#
loop_
_entity_poly.entity_id
_entity_poly.type
_entity_poly.pdbx_seq_one_letter_code
_entity_poly.pdbx_strand_id
1 'polypeptide(L)'
;MSTNHRSTTDCTATTTETDAQPGPRILADRTLGGIFVHLLGLVSGFVLPTAVYLVSDHDFTRTNARNAINWQFLYAGLYVVLFGLLGVAVAIDTVAPESTIASTVAFAFALAFAIGFVGTTILLLANLAFGLIATGTAIFGSAWSYPFAPDFVGWFEASVGGARTRRVALVGYALTAPIAFAAVFRMVMSETATGELIAAGFAGATFLVVASFIAPAIVVRDVRAAGETRSVSPTAWVASVGVPLAVAGLTYLLATLQFESTYPAGDAIYAFAGAVWVVTVAFLLWRAIR
;
A
#
# COMPACT_ATOMS: atom_id res chain seq x y z
N MET A 1 -21.62 60.12 59.14
CA MET A 1 -20.97 60.93 58.08
C MET A 1 -21.22 60.23 56.76
N SER A 2 -21.76 60.98 55.81
CA SER A 2 -22.20 60.57 54.48
C SER A 2 -21.02 60.27 53.54
N THR A 3 -21.36 59.74 52.35
CA THR A 3 -20.60 59.68 51.07
C THR A 3 -19.78 58.38 50.84
N ASN A 4 -19.75 57.75 49.67
CA ASN A 4 -20.36 58.04 48.36
C ASN A 4 -20.34 56.78 47.46
N HIS A 5 -21.25 56.79 46.48
CA HIS A 5 -21.32 55.98 45.27
C HIS A 5 -19.99 55.65 44.56
N ARG A 6 -19.89 54.43 44.04
CA ARG A 6 -19.53 54.21 42.63
C ARG A 6 -20.10 52.88 42.11
N SER A 7 -21.20 52.99 41.35
CA SER A 7 -21.69 51.92 40.49
C SER A 7 -20.89 51.97 39.20
N THR A 8 -19.96 51.05 39.01
CA THR A 8 -19.30 50.82 37.71
C THR A 8 -20.14 49.80 36.96
N THR A 9 -20.98 50.30 36.07
CA THR A 9 -21.65 49.51 35.04
C THR A 9 -20.58 49.11 34.01
N ASP A 10 -19.96 47.95 34.21
CA ASP A 10 -19.16 47.32 33.16
C ASP A 10 -20.11 46.80 32.09
N CYS A 11 -20.21 47.55 30.99
CA CYS A 11 -20.72 47.03 29.72
C CYS A 11 -19.77 45.94 29.24
N THR A 12 -20.00 44.73 29.70
CA THR A 12 -19.47 43.52 29.07
C THR A 12 -20.07 43.49 27.67
N ALA A 13 -19.31 43.96 26.69
CA ALA A 13 -19.60 43.71 25.29
C ALA A 13 -19.52 42.20 25.10
N THR A 14 -20.68 41.54 25.14
CA THR A 14 -20.86 40.19 24.62
C THR A 14 -20.49 40.27 23.16
N THR A 15 -19.22 40.01 22.87
CA THR A 15 -18.76 39.73 21.52
C THR A 15 -19.41 38.40 21.21
N THR A 16 -20.56 38.45 20.53
CA THR A 16 -21.20 37.29 19.94
C THR A 16 -20.23 36.81 18.86
N GLU A 17 -19.21 36.05 19.26
CA GLU A 17 -18.55 35.14 18.34
C GLU A 17 -19.70 34.35 17.74
N THR A 18 -19.93 34.59 16.45
CA THR A 18 -20.79 33.76 15.64
C THR A 18 -20.09 32.43 15.60
N ASP A 19 -20.38 31.59 16.60
CA ASP A 19 -20.01 30.20 16.68
C ASP A 19 -20.69 29.55 15.49
N ALA A 20 -19.96 29.51 14.37
CA ALA A 20 -20.40 28.85 13.17
C ALA A 20 -20.67 27.40 13.59
N GLN A 21 -21.95 27.06 13.71
CA GLN A 21 -22.45 25.76 14.13
C GLN A 21 -21.51 24.68 13.59
N PRO A 22 -20.79 23.95 14.47
CA PRO A 22 -19.83 22.96 14.02
C PRO A 22 -20.59 22.01 13.10
N GLY A 23 -20.16 21.92 11.85
CA GLY A 23 -20.79 21.06 10.86
C GLY A 23 -21.00 19.65 11.43
N PRO A 24 -21.98 18.87 10.93
CA PRO A 24 -22.43 17.63 11.55
C PRO A 24 -21.24 16.78 12.01
N ARG A 25 -21.05 16.63 13.34
CA ARG A 25 -19.87 15.96 13.94
C ARG A 25 -19.65 14.54 13.39
N ILE A 26 -20.73 13.92 12.89
CA ILE A 26 -20.73 12.66 12.15
C ILE A 26 -19.73 12.63 10.97
N LEU A 27 -19.50 13.75 10.27
CA LEU A 27 -18.54 13.80 9.16
C LEU A 27 -17.10 14.02 9.63
N ALA A 28 -16.92 14.70 10.76
CA ALA A 28 -15.60 14.86 11.37
C ALA A 28 -15.08 13.51 11.90
N ASP A 29 -15.97 12.68 12.46
CA ASP A 29 -15.59 11.38 13.02
C ASP A 29 -15.43 10.28 11.95
N ARG A 30 -16.04 10.47 10.76
CA ARG A 30 -16.14 9.44 9.70
C ARG A 30 -15.55 9.91 8.39
N THR A 31 -14.24 9.74 8.26
CA THR A 31 -13.52 10.02 7.02
C THR A 31 -13.94 9.08 5.88
N LEU A 32 -14.04 9.60 4.65
CA LEU A 32 -14.24 8.78 3.44
C LEU A 32 -13.13 7.72 3.27
N GLY A 33 -11.88 8.08 3.62
CA GLY A 33 -10.76 7.16 3.59
C GLY A 33 -10.99 5.93 4.46
N GLY A 34 -11.49 6.11 5.69
CA GLY A 34 -11.79 5.00 6.60
C GLY A 34 -12.97 4.14 6.13
N ILE A 35 -13.96 4.74 5.47
CA ILE A 35 -15.11 4.01 4.90
C ILE A 35 -14.68 3.14 3.72
N PHE A 36 -13.96 3.72 2.75
CA PHE A 36 -13.68 3.04 1.49
C PHE A 36 -12.41 2.18 1.49
N VAL A 37 -11.57 2.22 2.53
CA VAL A 37 -10.30 1.49 2.54
C VAL A 37 -10.47 -0.03 2.38
N HIS A 38 -11.56 -0.60 2.86
CA HIS A 38 -11.85 -2.03 2.68
C HIS A 38 -12.15 -2.37 1.22
N LEU A 39 -12.91 -1.53 0.51
CA LEU A 39 -13.13 -1.67 -0.93
C LEU A 39 -11.84 -1.49 -1.73
N LEU A 40 -11.01 -0.52 -1.34
CA LEU A 40 -9.67 -0.38 -1.92
C LEU A 40 -8.85 -1.66 -1.70
N GLY A 41 -8.98 -2.29 -0.52
CA GLY A 41 -8.37 -3.58 -0.22
C GLY A 41 -8.87 -4.71 -1.12
N LEU A 42 -10.16 -4.77 -1.42
CA LEU A 42 -10.71 -5.79 -2.32
C LEU A 42 -10.17 -5.68 -3.75
N VAL A 43 -9.97 -4.46 -4.25
CA VAL A 43 -9.53 -4.23 -5.63
C VAL A 43 -8.00 -4.31 -5.77
N SER A 44 -7.26 -3.92 -4.74
CA SER A 44 -5.80 -3.76 -4.82
C SER A 44 -4.99 -4.67 -3.90
N GLY A 45 -5.64 -5.55 -3.13
CA GLY A 45 -5.00 -6.28 -2.05
C GLY A 45 -4.52 -5.32 -0.95
N PHE A 46 -3.33 -5.55 -0.42
CA PHE A 46 -2.80 -4.74 0.68
C PHE A 46 -2.24 -3.37 0.24
N VAL A 47 -2.07 -3.12 -1.06
CA VAL A 47 -1.32 -1.97 -1.58
C VAL A 47 -1.98 -0.63 -1.23
N LEU A 48 -3.24 -0.41 -1.65
CA LEU A 48 -3.92 0.86 -1.35
C LEU A 48 -4.26 1.03 0.14
N PRO A 49 -4.70 -0.01 0.88
CA PRO A 49 -4.82 0.08 2.33
C PRO A 49 -3.53 0.52 3.01
N THR A 50 -2.37 0.02 2.57
CA THR A 50 -1.05 0.43 3.08
C THR A 50 -0.78 1.90 2.81
N ALA A 51 -1.04 2.39 1.59
CA ALA A 51 -0.88 3.80 1.26
C ALA A 51 -1.78 4.69 2.14
N VAL A 52 -3.06 4.31 2.30
CA VAL A 52 -4.02 5.03 3.16
C VAL A 52 -3.56 5.05 4.62
N TYR A 53 -3.08 3.91 5.14
CA TYR A 53 -2.56 3.78 6.49
C TYR A 53 -1.34 4.68 6.74
N LEU A 54 -0.43 4.75 5.77
CA LEU A 54 0.79 5.53 5.87
C LEU A 54 0.50 7.03 5.81
N VAL A 55 -0.49 7.45 5.03
CA VAL A 55 -0.79 8.86 4.79
C VAL A 55 -1.78 9.44 5.79
N SER A 56 -2.65 8.64 6.40
CA SER A 56 -3.69 9.17 7.29
C SER A 56 -3.19 9.47 8.70
N ASP A 57 -3.55 10.66 9.18
CA ASP A 57 -3.36 11.09 10.57
C ASP A 57 -4.62 10.85 11.43
N HIS A 58 -5.74 10.45 10.80
CA HIS A 58 -7.02 10.27 11.49
C HIS A 58 -7.17 8.83 12.01
N ASP A 59 -7.38 8.67 13.32
CA ASP A 59 -7.41 7.37 14.00
C ASP A 59 -8.43 6.41 13.41
N PHE A 60 -9.65 6.89 13.10
CA PHE A 60 -10.67 6.09 12.42
C PHE A 60 -10.19 5.52 11.07
N THR A 61 -9.58 6.35 10.20
CA THR A 61 -9.04 5.88 8.92
C THR A 61 -7.91 4.89 9.13
N ARG A 62 -6.98 5.21 10.04
CA ARG A 62 -5.78 4.42 10.26
C ARG A 62 -6.10 3.06 10.86
N THR A 63 -7.07 2.99 11.76
CA THR A 63 -7.57 1.73 12.33
C THR A 63 -8.24 0.86 11.27
N ASN A 64 -9.13 1.43 10.45
CA ASN A 64 -9.75 0.67 9.36
C ASN A 64 -8.72 0.20 8.31
N ALA A 65 -7.76 1.06 7.96
CA ALA A 65 -6.70 0.71 7.03
C ALA A 65 -5.80 -0.41 7.57
N ARG A 66 -5.46 -0.38 8.87
CA ARG A 66 -4.73 -1.46 9.54
C ARG A 66 -5.47 -2.79 9.45
N ASN A 67 -6.77 -2.78 9.73
CA ASN A 67 -7.59 -3.99 9.67
C ASN A 67 -7.65 -4.55 8.26
N ALA A 68 -7.82 -3.68 7.25
CA ALA A 68 -7.77 -4.07 5.85
C ALA A 68 -6.39 -4.65 5.45
N ILE A 69 -5.28 -4.03 5.87
CA ILE A 69 -3.92 -4.55 5.60
C ILE A 69 -3.73 -5.92 6.23
N ASN A 70 -4.05 -6.07 7.52
CA ASN A 70 -3.90 -7.33 8.25
C ASN A 70 -4.67 -8.47 7.56
N TRP A 71 -5.89 -8.19 7.10
CA TRP A 71 -6.68 -9.15 6.32
C TRP A 71 -6.05 -9.49 4.98
N GLN A 72 -5.63 -8.48 4.22
CA GLN A 72 -5.00 -8.72 2.91
C GLN A 72 -3.64 -9.41 3.03
N PHE A 73 -2.90 -9.22 4.13
CA PHE A 73 -1.69 -9.98 4.44
C PHE A 73 -1.97 -11.44 4.80
N LEU A 74 -3.03 -11.72 5.55
CA LEU A 74 -3.46 -13.10 5.77
C LEU A 74 -3.80 -13.78 4.43
N TYR A 75 -4.58 -13.10 3.58
CA TYR A 75 -4.97 -13.59 2.26
C TYR A 75 -3.76 -13.80 1.34
N ALA A 76 -2.84 -12.82 1.27
CA ALA A 76 -1.62 -12.92 0.48
C ALA A 76 -0.68 -14.03 1.00
N GLY A 77 -0.53 -14.15 2.32
CA GLY A 77 0.28 -15.19 2.95
C GLY A 77 -0.21 -16.60 2.59
N LEU A 78 -1.52 -16.80 2.49
CA LEU A 78 -2.08 -18.07 2.02
C LEU A 78 -1.64 -18.38 0.57
N TYR A 79 -1.72 -17.42 -0.34
CA TYR A 79 -1.25 -17.64 -1.72
C TYR A 79 0.25 -17.94 -1.76
N VAL A 80 1.07 -17.25 -0.95
CA VAL A 80 2.50 -17.53 -0.85
C VAL A 80 2.73 -18.98 -0.43
N VAL A 81 1.99 -19.48 0.56
CA VAL A 81 2.09 -20.89 0.98
C VAL A 81 1.66 -21.82 -0.14
N LEU A 82 0.50 -21.58 -0.78
CA LEU A 82 0.00 -22.44 -1.85
C LEU A 82 0.95 -22.50 -3.04
N PHE A 83 1.40 -21.35 -3.56
CA PHE A 83 2.37 -21.31 -4.64
C PHE A 83 3.73 -21.86 -4.22
N GLY A 84 4.11 -21.74 -2.94
CA GLY A 84 5.27 -22.42 -2.38
C GLY A 84 5.16 -23.95 -2.46
N LEU A 85 4.00 -24.52 -2.09
CA LEU A 85 3.73 -25.96 -2.23
C LEU A 85 3.82 -26.40 -3.69
N LEU A 86 3.23 -25.64 -4.62
CA LEU A 86 3.32 -25.91 -6.04
C LEU A 86 4.76 -25.84 -6.54
N GLY A 87 5.51 -24.80 -6.13
CA GLY A 87 6.92 -24.64 -6.51
C GLY A 87 7.79 -25.80 -6.02
N VAL A 88 7.57 -26.28 -4.79
CA VAL A 88 8.25 -27.47 -4.25
C VAL A 88 7.88 -28.71 -5.07
N ALA A 89 6.60 -28.91 -5.41
CA ALA A 89 6.18 -30.04 -6.23
C ALA A 89 6.90 -30.06 -7.58
N VAL A 90 6.89 -28.92 -8.30
CA VAL A 90 7.54 -28.76 -9.60
C VAL A 90 9.05 -28.96 -9.50
N ALA A 91 9.69 -28.39 -8.47
CA ALA A 91 11.14 -28.52 -8.28
C ALA A 91 11.55 -29.98 -8.07
N ILE A 92 10.80 -30.76 -7.28
CA ILE A 92 11.08 -32.19 -7.08
C ILE A 92 10.85 -32.96 -8.38
N ASP A 93 9.72 -32.75 -9.05
CA ASP A 93 9.36 -33.44 -10.30
C ASP A 93 10.41 -33.24 -11.41
N THR A 94 11.03 -32.05 -11.46
CA THR A 94 12.05 -31.73 -12.46
C THR A 94 13.37 -32.50 -12.27
N VAL A 95 13.70 -32.90 -11.03
CA VAL A 95 15.02 -33.50 -10.71
C VAL A 95 14.91 -34.97 -10.31
N ALA A 96 13.73 -35.44 -9.91
CA ALA A 96 13.52 -36.78 -9.43
C ALA A 96 13.32 -37.76 -10.60
N PRO A 97 13.99 -38.94 -10.59
CA PRO A 97 13.66 -40.00 -11.52
C PRO A 97 12.21 -40.46 -11.35
N GLU A 98 11.59 -40.84 -12.47
CA GLU A 98 10.24 -41.42 -12.49
C GLU A 98 10.15 -42.63 -11.52
N SER A 99 9.00 -42.80 -10.86
CA SER A 99 8.68 -43.92 -9.95
C SER A 99 9.46 -44.02 -8.62
N THR A 100 10.07 -42.93 -8.17
CA THR A 100 10.76 -42.86 -6.85
C THR A 100 9.85 -42.34 -5.73
N ILE A 101 10.25 -42.53 -4.46
CA ILE A 101 9.56 -41.90 -3.29
C ILE A 101 9.47 -40.38 -3.48
N ALA A 102 10.49 -39.76 -4.09
CA ALA A 102 10.48 -38.32 -4.39
C ALA A 102 9.30 -37.93 -5.30
N SER A 103 8.97 -38.73 -6.32
CA SER A 103 7.79 -38.49 -7.16
C SER A 103 6.47 -38.57 -6.37
N THR A 104 6.36 -39.50 -5.40
CA THR A 104 5.20 -39.56 -4.50
C THR A 104 5.10 -38.33 -3.61
N VAL A 105 6.23 -37.81 -3.12
CA VAL A 105 6.28 -36.57 -2.33
C VAL A 105 5.87 -35.37 -3.18
N ALA A 106 6.38 -35.25 -4.41
CA ALA A 106 5.97 -34.20 -5.35
C ALA A 106 4.46 -34.22 -5.59
N PHE A 107 3.88 -35.40 -5.83
CA PHE A 107 2.45 -35.58 -5.97
C PHE A 107 1.68 -35.13 -4.73
N ALA A 108 2.14 -35.46 -3.52
CA ALA A 108 1.49 -35.03 -2.28
C ALA A 108 1.47 -33.50 -2.14
N PHE A 109 2.57 -32.81 -2.48
CA PHE A 109 2.62 -31.35 -2.50
C PHE A 109 1.68 -30.75 -3.55
N ALA A 110 1.65 -31.30 -4.76
CA ALA A 110 0.75 -30.88 -5.83
C ALA A 110 -0.73 -31.08 -5.44
N LEU A 111 -1.05 -32.21 -4.79
CA LEU A 111 -2.40 -32.48 -4.29
C LEU A 111 -2.80 -31.51 -3.17
N ALA A 112 -1.89 -31.24 -2.23
CA ALA A 112 -2.12 -30.25 -1.19
C ALA A 112 -2.36 -28.84 -1.77
N PHE A 113 -1.57 -28.44 -2.77
CA PHE A 113 -1.82 -27.21 -3.53
C PHE A 113 -3.20 -27.23 -4.18
N ALA A 114 -3.56 -28.30 -4.90
CA ALA A 114 -4.83 -28.38 -5.60
C ALA A 114 -6.03 -28.25 -4.64
N ILE A 115 -6.02 -28.98 -3.53
CA ILE A 115 -7.06 -28.91 -2.50
C ILE A 115 -7.12 -27.50 -1.89
N GLY A 116 -5.97 -26.95 -1.52
CA GLY A 116 -5.89 -25.61 -0.94
C GLY A 116 -6.36 -24.53 -1.91
N PHE A 117 -6.00 -24.64 -3.19
CA PHE A 117 -6.39 -23.74 -4.25
C PHE A 117 -7.90 -23.79 -4.50
N VAL A 118 -8.52 -24.98 -4.51
CA VAL A 118 -9.99 -25.10 -4.53
C VAL A 118 -10.61 -24.38 -3.32
N GLY A 119 -10.02 -24.57 -2.13
CA GLY A 119 -10.41 -23.85 -0.91
C GLY A 119 -10.33 -22.32 -1.03
N THR A 120 -9.42 -21.77 -1.83
CA THR A 120 -9.34 -20.32 -2.05
C THR A 120 -10.59 -19.74 -2.71
N THR A 121 -11.40 -20.55 -3.41
CA THR A 121 -12.69 -20.12 -3.97
C THR A 121 -13.64 -19.67 -2.87
N ILE A 122 -13.72 -20.44 -1.77
CA ILE A 122 -14.54 -20.08 -0.61
C ILE A 122 -13.97 -18.83 0.05
N LEU A 123 -12.64 -18.75 0.16
CA LEU A 123 -11.98 -17.59 0.76
C LEU A 123 -12.07 -16.32 -0.09
N LEU A 124 -12.20 -16.43 -1.41
CA LEU A 124 -12.49 -15.30 -2.29
C LEU A 124 -13.87 -14.72 -1.97
N LEU A 125 -14.88 -15.58 -1.81
CA LEU A 125 -16.22 -15.16 -1.39
C LEU A 125 -16.19 -14.56 0.02
N ALA A 126 -15.43 -15.16 0.94
CA ALA A 126 -15.24 -14.61 2.29
C ALA A 126 -14.53 -13.25 2.26
N ASN A 127 -13.50 -13.09 1.44
CA ASN A 127 -12.78 -11.83 1.24
C ASN A 127 -13.76 -10.73 0.79
N LEU A 128 -14.58 -11.01 -0.22
CA LEU A 128 -15.62 -10.10 -0.70
C LEU A 128 -16.65 -9.78 0.41
N ALA A 129 -17.25 -10.81 1.02
CA ALA A 129 -18.28 -10.64 2.04
C ALA A 129 -17.76 -9.84 3.25
N PHE A 130 -16.59 -10.20 3.77
CA PHE A 130 -15.96 -9.53 4.90
C PHE A 130 -15.54 -8.10 4.56
N GLY A 131 -15.02 -7.83 3.36
CA GLY A 131 -14.73 -6.48 2.91
C GLY A 131 -15.98 -5.59 2.81
N LEU A 132 -17.10 -6.14 2.34
CA LEU A 132 -18.38 -5.43 2.29
C LEU A 132 -18.95 -5.19 3.69
N ILE A 133 -18.88 -6.18 4.60
CA ILE A 133 -19.29 -6.03 6.00
C ILE A 133 -18.45 -4.97 6.71
N ALA A 134 -17.13 -5.00 6.52
CA ALA A 134 -16.21 -4.03 7.08
C ALA A 134 -16.50 -2.61 6.59
N THR A 135 -16.77 -2.46 5.28
CA THR A 135 -17.21 -1.20 4.67
C THR A 135 -18.53 -0.72 5.29
N GLY A 136 -19.53 -1.59 5.38
CA GLY A 136 -20.82 -1.27 6.00
C GLY A 136 -20.67 -0.82 7.45
N THR A 137 -19.84 -1.52 8.23
CA THR A 137 -19.56 -1.18 9.63
C THR A 137 -18.84 0.17 9.74
N ALA A 138 -17.91 0.47 8.83
CA ALA A 138 -17.24 1.76 8.75
C ALA A 138 -18.21 2.91 8.42
N ILE A 139 -19.24 2.69 7.58
CA ILE A 139 -20.29 3.69 7.32
C ILE A 139 -21.03 4.07 8.61
N PHE A 140 -21.27 3.10 9.50
CA PHE A 140 -21.90 3.32 10.80
C PHE A 140 -20.93 3.90 11.85
N GLY A 141 -19.65 4.10 11.50
CA GLY A 141 -18.68 4.81 12.32
C GLY A 141 -17.85 3.92 13.24
N SER A 142 -17.86 2.60 13.06
CA SER A 142 -17.01 1.67 13.81
C SER A 142 -15.99 0.98 12.90
N ALA A 143 -14.81 0.70 13.44
CA ALA A 143 -13.82 -0.12 12.73
C ALA A 143 -14.13 -1.59 12.95
N TRP A 144 -14.19 -2.36 11.86
CA TRP A 144 -14.40 -3.80 11.94
C TRP A 144 -13.06 -4.54 11.92
N SER A 145 -12.83 -5.41 12.90
CA SER A 145 -11.66 -6.28 12.94
C SER A 145 -12.00 -7.60 12.26
N TYR A 146 -11.23 -7.96 11.23
CA TYR A 146 -11.47 -9.18 10.48
C TYR A 146 -11.26 -10.40 11.38
N PRO A 147 -12.20 -11.36 11.41
CA PRO A 147 -12.01 -12.63 12.09
C PRO A 147 -10.74 -13.30 11.59
N PHE A 148 -9.95 -13.87 12.50
CA PHE A 148 -8.72 -14.61 12.22
C PHE A 148 -7.54 -13.81 11.69
N ALA A 149 -7.70 -12.53 11.32
CA ALA A 149 -6.59 -11.70 10.88
C ALA A 149 -5.67 -11.38 12.05
N PRO A 150 -4.40 -11.87 12.05
CA PRO A 150 -3.43 -11.47 13.05
C PRO A 150 -3.10 -9.99 12.90
N ASP A 151 -2.68 -9.37 14.00
CA ASP A 151 -2.31 -7.96 14.01
C ASP A 151 -0.87 -7.72 13.54
N PHE A 152 -0.60 -8.07 12.28
CA PHE A 152 0.74 -7.98 11.67
C PHE A 152 1.29 -6.55 11.70
N VAL A 153 0.48 -5.56 11.32
CA VAL A 153 0.89 -4.16 11.29
C VAL A 153 1.21 -3.66 12.70
N GLY A 154 0.41 -4.02 13.70
CA GLY A 154 0.68 -3.66 15.10
C GLY A 154 1.97 -4.27 15.62
N TRP A 155 2.15 -5.56 15.38
CA TRP A 155 3.39 -6.27 15.72
C TRP A 155 4.61 -5.63 15.03
N PHE A 156 4.48 -5.27 13.76
CA PHE A 156 5.55 -4.62 13.01
C PHE A 156 5.87 -3.24 13.58
N GLU A 157 4.87 -2.39 13.83
CA GLU A 157 5.09 -1.06 14.43
C GLU A 157 5.74 -1.14 15.81
N ALA A 158 5.35 -2.11 16.63
CA ALA A 158 5.95 -2.34 17.94
C ALA A 158 7.41 -2.81 17.83
N SER A 159 7.71 -3.64 16.82
CA SER A 159 9.04 -4.22 16.61
C SER A 159 10.01 -3.24 15.96
N VAL A 160 9.51 -2.19 15.32
CA VAL A 160 10.27 -1.44 14.31
C VAL A 160 10.15 0.07 14.57
N GLY A 161 11.20 0.68 15.14
CA GLY A 161 11.27 2.10 15.48
C GLY A 161 10.97 3.03 14.29
N GLY A 162 9.73 3.53 14.21
CA GLY A 162 9.06 3.91 12.96
C GLY A 162 9.80 4.89 12.03
N ALA A 163 10.54 5.88 12.55
CA ALA A 163 11.21 6.87 11.70
C ALA A 163 12.48 6.32 11.02
N ARG A 164 13.29 5.53 11.73
CA ARG A 164 14.52 4.93 11.17
C ARG A 164 14.15 3.95 10.06
N THR A 165 13.12 3.15 10.30
CA THR A 165 12.71 2.10 9.36
C THR A 165 12.17 2.63 8.07
N ARG A 166 11.36 3.69 8.11
CA ARG A 166 10.88 4.32 6.87
C ARG A 166 12.03 4.80 6.00
N ARG A 167 13.08 5.38 6.60
CA ARG A 167 14.30 5.75 5.87
C ARG A 167 15.02 4.53 5.32
N VAL A 168 15.20 3.48 6.12
CA VAL A 168 15.84 2.23 5.67
C VAL A 168 15.04 1.61 4.51
N ALA A 169 13.71 1.63 4.55
CA ALA A 169 12.86 1.14 3.47
C ALA A 169 13.03 1.94 2.18
N LEU A 170 13.06 3.28 2.25
CA LEU A 170 13.31 4.13 1.08
C LEU A 170 14.71 3.93 0.50
N VAL A 171 15.74 3.84 1.35
CA VAL A 171 17.12 3.54 0.92
C VAL A 171 17.19 2.16 0.27
N GLY A 172 16.59 1.15 0.89
CA GLY A 172 16.48 -0.20 0.35
C GLY A 172 15.84 -0.18 -1.04
N TYR A 173 14.68 0.45 -1.19
CA TYR A 173 14.00 0.61 -2.47
C TYR A 173 14.87 1.33 -3.52
N ALA A 174 15.51 2.44 -3.14
CA ALA A 174 16.37 3.20 -4.05
C ALA A 174 17.54 2.36 -4.59
N LEU A 175 18.08 1.45 -3.79
CA LEU A 175 19.17 0.55 -4.18
C LEU A 175 18.70 -0.68 -4.96
N THR A 176 17.55 -1.27 -4.61
CA THR A 176 17.09 -2.52 -5.21
C THR A 176 16.22 -2.35 -6.44
N ALA A 177 15.53 -1.22 -6.63
CA ALA A 177 14.71 -0.98 -7.80
C ALA A 177 15.49 -1.06 -9.13
N PRO A 178 16.70 -0.48 -9.28
CA PRO A 178 17.50 -0.65 -10.50
C PRO A 178 17.86 -2.11 -10.80
N ILE A 179 18.12 -2.91 -9.76
CA ILE A 179 18.43 -4.34 -9.89
C ILE A 179 17.19 -5.10 -10.40
N ALA A 180 16.02 -4.79 -9.85
CA ALA A 180 14.76 -5.37 -10.29
C ALA A 180 14.43 -4.97 -11.75
N PHE A 181 14.66 -3.70 -12.13
CA PHE A 181 14.53 -3.25 -13.52
C PHE A 181 15.47 -4.01 -14.45
N ALA A 182 16.73 -4.22 -14.07
CA ALA A 182 17.68 -4.97 -14.87
C ALA A 182 17.26 -6.44 -15.04
N ALA A 183 16.70 -7.07 -13.99
CA ALA A 183 16.18 -8.43 -14.06
C ALA A 183 14.98 -8.53 -15.02
N VAL A 184 14.02 -7.61 -14.91
CA VAL A 184 12.86 -7.53 -15.82
C VAL A 184 13.32 -7.29 -17.26
N PHE A 185 14.19 -6.31 -17.48
CA PHE A 185 14.69 -5.97 -18.81
C PHE A 185 15.42 -7.16 -19.44
N ARG A 186 16.30 -7.84 -18.69
CA ARG A 186 17.00 -9.03 -19.17
C ARG A 186 16.04 -10.16 -19.52
N MET A 187 15.00 -10.37 -18.72
CA MET A 187 13.96 -11.36 -19.01
C MET A 187 13.23 -11.01 -20.32
N VAL A 188 12.82 -9.76 -20.50
CA VAL A 188 12.06 -9.31 -21.69
C VAL A 188 12.90 -9.35 -22.96
N MET A 189 14.18 -8.98 -22.89
CA MET A 189 15.08 -8.96 -24.04
C MET A 189 15.68 -10.32 -24.41
N SER A 190 15.46 -11.34 -23.58
CA SER A 190 16.05 -12.67 -23.79
C SER A 190 15.20 -13.49 -24.74
N GLU A 191 15.74 -13.82 -25.92
CA GLU A 191 15.11 -14.74 -26.89
C GLU A 191 14.94 -16.16 -26.34
N THR A 192 15.83 -16.58 -25.41
CA THR A 192 15.84 -17.92 -24.81
C THR A 192 15.84 -17.84 -23.28
N ALA A 193 14.82 -17.20 -22.70
CA ALA A 193 14.75 -17.02 -21.26
C ALA A 193 14.65 -18.38 -20.54
N THR A 194 15.58 -18.64 -19.62
CA THR A 194 15.51 -19.82 -18.74
C THR A 194 14.39 -19.63 -17.70
N GLY A 195 13.89 -20.73 -17.13
CA GLY A 195 12.87 -20.67 -16.07
C GLY A 195 13.30 -19.80 -14.88
N GLU A 196 14.58 -19.85 -14.51
CA GLU A 196 15.15 -18.99 -13.46
C GLU A 196 15.09 -17.50 -13.82
N LEU A 197 15.42 -17.14 -15.06
CA LEU A 197 15.38 -15.76 -15.53
C LEU A 197 13.93 -15.23 -15.57
N ILE A 198 12.99 -16.07 -16.00
CA ILE A 198 11.55 -15.74 -15.99
C ILE A 198 11.08 -15.50 -14.55
N ALA A 199 11.42 -16.40 -13.62
CA ALA A 199 11.05 -16.26 -12.21
C ALA A 199 11.66 -14.99 -11.59
N ALA A 200 12.94 -14.71 -11.85
CA ALA A 200 13.61 -13.51 -11.38
C ALA A 200 13.01 -12.23 -11.96
N GLY A 201 12.70 -12.21 -13.27
CA GLY A 201 12.04 -11.08 -13.91
C GLY A 201 10.63 -10.85 -13.36
N PHE A 202 9.84 -11.90 -13.16
CA PHE A 202 8.51 -11.79 -12.56
C PHE A 202 8.56 -11.28 -11.10
N ALA A 203 9.47 -11.80 -10.29
CA ALA A 203 9.70 -11.33 -8.93
C ALA A 203 10.14 -9.85 -8.92
N GLY A 204 11.04 -9.47 -9.84
CA GLY A 204 11.47 -8.09 -10.02
C GLY A 204 10.32 -7.16 -10.41
N ALA A 205 9.48 -7.55 -11.37
CA ALA A 205 8.31 -6.77 -11.79
C ALA A 205 7.33 -6.59 -10.63
N THR A 206 7.03 -7.67 -9.90
CA THR A 206 6.14 -7.63 -8.73
C THR A 206 6.68 -6.70 -7.64
N PHE A 207 7.97 -6.81 -7.33
CA PHE A 207 8.63 -5.92 -6.38
C PHE A 207 8.53 -4.46 -6.82
N LEU A 208 8.83 -4.16 -8.09
CA LEU A 208 8.75 -2.80 -8.63
C LEU A 208 7.35 -2.21 -8.50
N VAL A 209 6.32 -2.97 -8.86
CA VAL A 209 4.93 -2.52 -8.74
C VAL A 209 4.60 -2.22 -7.28
N VAL A 210 4.75 -3.20 -6.39
CA VAL A 210 4.35 -3.05 -4.98
C VAL A 210 5.13 -1.92 -4.30
N ALA A 211 6.45 -1.90 -4.45
CA ALA A 211 7.28 -0.91 -3.80
C ALA A 211 7.04 0.51 -4.35
N SER A 212 6.73 0.66 -5.65
CA SER A 212 6.46 1.97 -6.25
C SER A 212 5.11 2.57 -5.84
N PHE A 213 4.16 1.76 -5.36
CA PHE A 213 2.94 2.29 -4.74
C PHE A 213 3.15 2.67 -3.26
N ILE A 214 4.05 1.98 -2.55
CA ILE A 214 4.30 2.23 -1.13
C ILE A 214 5.28 3.40 -0.92
N ALA A 215 6.34 3.50 -1.73
CA ALA A 215 7.39 4.51 -1.57
C ALA A 215 6.87 5.96 -1.56
N PRO A 216 5.97 6.39 -2.47
CA PRO A 216 5.39 7.74 -2.43
C PRO A 216 4.64 8.03 -1.13
N ALA A 217 3.91 7.04 -0.58
CA ALA A 217 3.19 7.20 0.67
C ALA A 217 4.15 7.43 1.85
N ILE A 218 5.29 6.73 1.87
CA ILE A 218 6.34 6.94 2.87
C ILE A 218 6.96 8.33 2.71
N VAL A 219 7.29 8.75 1.48
CA VAL A 219 7.86 10.08 1.19
C VAL A 219 6.92 11.19 1.66
N VAL A 220 5.65 11.14 1.27
CA VAL A 220 4.64 12.12 1.68
C VAL A 220 4.51 12.20 3.19
N ARG A 221 4.44 11.05 3.88
CA ARG A 221 4.36 11.01 5.34
C ARG A 221 5.58 11.65 5.99
N ASP A 222 6.77 11.34 5.49
CA ASP A 222 8.01 11.88 6.05
C ASP A 222 8.20 13.37 5.77
N VAL A 223 7.78 13.87 4.60
CA VAL A 223 7.73 15.31 4.30
C VAL A 223 6.79 16.03 5.27
N ARG A 224 5.61 15.46 5.53
CA ARG A 224 4.65 15.99 6.51
C ARG A 224 5.23 16.04 7.92
N ALA A 225 5.90 14.96 8.34
CA ALA A 225 6.50 14.87 9.66
C ALA A 225 7.70 15.82 9.84
N ALA A 226 8.42 16.16 8.76
CA ALA A 226 9.53 17.11 8.78
C ALA A 226 9.08 18.58 8.73
N GLY A 227 7.81 18.84 8.39
CA GLY A 227 7.23 20.18 8.29
C GLY A 227 6.73 20.67 9.65
N GLU A 228 7.62 21.22 10.48
CA GLU A 228 7.24 22.14 11.53
C GLU A 228 6.55 23.36 10.87
N THR A 229 5.28 23.59 11.18
CA THR A 229 4.41 24.73 10.81
C THR A 229 3.62 24.66 9.48
N ARG A 230 2.31 24.43 9.65
CA ARG A 230 1.12 24.80 8.86
C ARG A 230 1.23 24.83 7.33
N SER A 231 0.47 23.93 6.72
CA SER A 231 0.24 23.69 5.29
C SER A 231 1.26 22.76 4.64
N VAL A 232 0.84 21.50 4.47
CA VAL A 232 1.45 20.59 3.51
C VAL A 232 1.45 21.31 2.18
N SER A 233 2.61 21.74 1.70
CA SER A 233 2.68 22.36 0.38
C SER A 233 2.12 21.37 -0.64
N PRO A 234 1.07 21.71 -1.41
CA PRO A 234 0.52 20.88 -2.47
C PRO A 234 1.60 20.30 -3.40
N THR A 235 2.75 20.99 -3.49
CA THR A 235 3.94 20.57 -4.21
C THR A 235 4.48 19.20 -3.82
N ALA A 236 4.43 18.79 -2.54
CA ALA A 236 4.96 17.49 -2.11
C ALA A 236 4.14 16.33 -2.68
N TRP A 237 2.82 16.47 -2.71
CA TRP A 237 1.91 15.50 -3.31
C TRP A 237 2.04 15.48 -4.83
N VAL A 238 2.06 16.66 -5.44
CA VAL A 238 2.23 16.79 -6.89
C VAL A 238 3.56 16.17 -7.31
N ALA A 239 4.66 16.45 -6.62
CA ALA A 239 5.96 15.89 -6.94
C ALA A 239 6.03 14.37 -6.69
N SER A 240 5.48 13.89 -5.57
CA SER A 240 5.66 12.48 -5.17
C SER A 240 4.69 11.50 -5.83
N VAL A 241 3.49 11.96 -6.19
CA VAL A 241 2.43 11.13 -6.76
C VAL A 241 1.98 11.66 -8.11
N GLY A 242 1.73 12.97 -8.22
CA GLY A 242 1.25 13.59 -9.45
C GLY A 242 2.21 13.43 -10.62
N VAL A 243 3.49 13.70 -10.43
CA VAL A 243 4.53 13.59 -11.47
C VAL A 243 4.67 12.14 -11.96
N PRO A 244 4.85 11.12 -11.09
CA PRO A 244 4.87 9.74 -11.55
C PRO A 244 3.61 9.31 -12.32
N LEU A 245 2.41 9.71 -11.88
CA LEU A 245 1.17 9.42 -12.58
C LEU A 245 1.10 10.11 -13.96
N ALA A 246 1.55 11.36 -14.06
CA ALA A 246 1.63 12.08 -15.31
C ALA A 246 2.61 11.41 -16.29
N VAL A 247 3.77 10.96 -15.80
CA VAL A 247 4.75 10.19 -16.59
C VAL A 247 4.13 8.88 -17.08
N ALA A 248 3.40 8.17 -16.21
CA ALA A 248 2.70 6.93 -16.58
C ALA A 248 1.65 7.18 -17.68
N GLY A 249 0.81 8.20 -17.51
CA GLY A 249 -0.23 8.56 -18.47
C GLY A 249 0.34 8.99 -19.82
N LEU A 250 1.40 9.80 -19.82
CA LEU A 250 2.10 10.19 -21.06
C LEU A 250 2.73 8.97 -21.75
N THR A 251 3.38 8.09 -20.97
CA THR A 251 3.99 6.87 -21.51
C THR A 251 2.92 5.96 -22.12
N TYR A 252 1.77 5.78 -21.48
CA TYR A 252 0.66 5.02 -22.04
C TYR A 252 0.23 5.58 -23.39
N LEU A 253 0.04 6.91 -23.48
CA LEU A 253 -0.38 7.57 -24.71
C LEU A 253 0.66 7.42 -25.83
N LEU A 254 1.95 7.61 -25.52
CA LEU A 254 3.03 7.44 -26.50
C LEU A 254 3.16 5.97 -26.94
N ALA A 255 3.14 5.03 -25.99
CA ALA A 255 3.18 3.60 -26.26
C ALA A 255 2.02 3.17 -27.17
N THR A 256 0.82 3.71 -26.94
CA THR A 256 -0.37 3.40 -27.73
C THR A 256 -0.32 4.06 -29.13
N LEU A 257 -0.05 5.37 -29.19
CA LEU A 257 -0.27 6.17 -30.39
C LEU A 257 0.95 6.21 -31.32
N GLN A 258 2.16 6.13 -30.76
CA GLN A 258 3.41 6.28 -31.52
C GLN A 258 4.14 4.96 -31.71
N PHE A 259 4.18 4.10 -30.69
CA PHE A 259 4.94 2.85 -30.73
C PHE A 259 4.10 1.61 -31.02
N GLU A 260 2.77 1.77 -31.13
CA GLU A 260 1.81 0.68 -31.37
C GLU A 260 2.06 -0.53 -30.45
N SER A 261 2.41 -0.25 -29.19
CA SER A 261 2.71 -1.28 -28.20
C SER A 261 1.52 -2.22 -28.04
N THR A 262 1.80 -3.52 -27.99
CA THR A 262 0.78 -4.53 -27.68
C THR A 262 0.29 -4.42 -26.24
N TYR A 263 1.11 -3.85 -25.34
CA TYR A 263 0.84 -3.77 -23.90
C TYR A 263 1.17 -2.38 -23.32
N PRO A 264 0.53 -1.29 -23.78
CA PRO A 264 0.86 0.07 -23.37
C PRO A 264 0.64 0.31 -21.87
N ALA A 265 -0.25 -0.44 -21.23
CA ALA A 265 -0.44 -0.42 -19.78
C ALA A 265 0.78 -0.93 -19.02
N GLY A 266 1.45 -1.98 -19.52
CA GLY A 266 2.69 -2.50 -18.94
C GLY A 266 3.81 -1.46 -19.02
N ASP A 267 3.97 -0.84 -20.19
CA ASP A 267 4.96 0.22 -20.42
C ASP A 267 4.76 1.39 -19.45
N ALA A 268 3.50 1.82 -19.27
CA ALA A 268 3.13 2.88 -18.34
C ALA A 268 3.45 2.54 -16.88
N ILE A 269 3.25 1.28 -16.46
CA ILE A 269 3.58 0.82 -15.10
C ILE A 269 5.09 0.87 -14.85
N TYR A 270 5.92 0.47 -15.82
CA TYR A 270 7.37 0.55 -15.67
C TYR A 270 7.87 2.00 -15.66
N ALA A 271 7.29 2.87 -16.49
CA ALA A 271 7.59 4.30 -16.45
C ALA A 271 7.15 4.97 -15.14
N PHE A 272 5.99 4.59 -14.59
CA PHE A 272 5.55 4.99 -13.26
C PHE A 272 6.58 4.60 -12.20
N ALA A 273 7.00 3.33 -12.17
CA ALA A 273 7.98 2.83 -11.21
C ALA A 273 9.33 3.55 -11.35
N GLY A 274 9.78 3.83 -12.56
CA GLY A 274 10.99 4.59 -12.83
C GLY A 274 10.90 6.03 -12.30
N ALA A 275 9.76 6.70 -12.52
CA ALA A 275 9.53 8.04 -12.00
C ALA A 275 9.47 8.08 -10.46
N VAL A 276 8.81 7.11 -9.82
CA VAL A 276 8.81 6.98 -8.35
C VAL A 276 10.22 6.76 -7.80
N TRP A 277 11.04 5.96 -8.48
CA TRP A 277 12.44 5.78 -8.10
C TRP A 277 13.23 7.10 -8.15
N VAL A 278 13.12 7.86 -9.24
CA VAL A 278 13.79 9.18 -9.36
C VAL A 278 13.37 10.13 -8.24
N VAL A 279 12.05 10.24 -7.99
CA VAL A 279 11.50 11.05 -6.89
C VAL A 279 12.07 10.62 -5.55
N THR A 280 12.14 9.31 -5.30
CA THR A 280 12.63 8.76 -4.03
C THR A 280 14.11 9.08 -3.82
N VAL A 281 14.94 8.92 -4.87
CA VAL A 281 16.36 9.30 -4.82
C VAL A 281 16.52 10.79 -4.56
N ALA A 282 15.79 11.64 -5.28
CA ALA A 282 15.82 13.10 -5.09
C ALA A 282 15.43 13.49 -3.66
N PHE A 283 14.39 12.86 -3.10
CA PHE A 283 13.97 13.05 -1.72
C PHE A 283 15.05 12.66 -0.70
N LEU A 284 15.69 11.49 -0.89
CA LEU A 284 16.76 11.02 -0.01
C LEU A 284 17.97 11.95 -0.04
N LEU A 285 18.36 12.44 -1.23
CA LEU A 285 19.44 13.40 -1.41
C LEU A 285 19.12 14.74 -0.75
N TRP A 286 17.93 15.29 -1.00
CA TRP A 286 17.47 16.53 -0.35
C TRP A 286 17.52 16.44 1.17
N ARG A 287 17.13 15.28 1.72
CA ARG A 287 17.15 15.05 3.16
C ARG A 287 18.55 14.85 3.73
N ALA A 288 19.49 14.33 2.96
CA ALA A 288 20.87 14.15 3.41
C ALA A 288 21.64 15.49 3.52
N ILE A 289 21.20 16.51 2.78
CA ILE A 289 21.83 17.84 2.75
C ILE A 289 21.32 18.75 3.90
N ARG A 290 20.15 18.44 4.47
CA ARG A 290 19.54 19.17 5.59
C ARG A 290 19.86 18.53 6.93
#